data_AF-A0A4Q5SDH9-F1
#
_entry.id   AF-A0A4Q5SDH9-F1
#
_cell.length_a   1.000
_cell.length_b   1.000
_cell.length_c   1.000
_cell.angle_alpha   90.00
_cell.angle_beta   90.00
_cell.angle_gamma   90.00
#
_symmetry.space_group_name_H-M   'P 1'
#
loop_
_entity.id
_entity.type
_entity.pdbx_description
1 polymer ?
#
loop_
_entity_poly.entity_id
_entity_poly.type
_entity_poly.pdbx_seq_one_letter_code
_entity_poly.pdbx_strand_id
1 'polypeptide(L)'
;MRIVLKQFDDTVAVDATKGKRRTVPNGEVGLTLLEMIVVLVIIAIVAGLVTMNVVGRPDQARVTTTKTNLVTLSSALTTYRLDNGQYPTTEQGLKALVEKPTTPPLPTAWPDGGYVKSAPVDAWG
;
A
#
# COMPACT_ATOMS: atom_id res chain seq x y z
N MET A 1 -56.35 -87.58 18.51
CA MET A 1 -55.72 -88.70 17.79
C MET A 1 -55.58 -88.32 16.33
N ARG A 2 -54.38 -88.54 15.77
CA ARG A 2 -53.99 -88.44 14.34
C ARG A 2 -53.79 -87.06 13.69
N ILE A 3 -52.55 -86.62 13.86
CA ILE A 3 -51.63 -85.96 12.91
C ILE A 3 -51.60 -86.72 11.56
N VAL A 4 -51.45 -86.02 10.42
CA VAL A 4 -50.46 -86.26 9.32
C VAL A 4 -50.42 -84.97 8.45
N LEU A 5 -49.37 -84.13 8.47
CA LEU A 5 -48.07 -84.20 7.76
C LEU A 5 -48.13 -83.95 6.24
N LYS A 6 -47.72 -82.73 5.86
CA LYS A 6 -47.15 -82.29 4.57
C LYS A 6 -46.35 -81.02 4.90
N GLN A 7 -45.20 -80.70 4.36
CA GLN A 7 -44.24 -81.34 3.47
C GLN A 7 -43.00 -80.44 3.64
N PHE A 8 -41.81 -81.01 3.56
CA PHE A 8 -40.54 -80.29 3.71
C PHE A 8 -40.29 -79.39 2.50
N ASP A 9 -40.00 -78.11 2.74
CA ASP A 9 -39.28 -77.22 1.81
C ASP A 9 -38.00 -76.74 2.53
N ASP A 10 -36.91 -77.46 2.27
CA ASP A 10 -35.61 -76.93 1.82
C ASP A 10 -35.55 -75.39 1.70
N THR A 11 -34.52 -74.63 2.07
CA THR A 11 -33.09 -74.89 2.19
C THR A 11 -32.41 -73.58 2.64
N VAL A 12 -31.37 -73.74 3.46
CA VAL A 12 -30.14 -72.90 3.55
C VAL A 12 -30.22 -71.51 4.18
N ALA A 13 -29.51 -71.41 5.31
CA ALA A 13 -29.09 -70.21 6.01
C ALA A 13 -27.89 -69.52 5.32
N VAL A 14 -27.86 -68.18 5.35
CA VAL A 14 -26.67 -67.32 5.12
C VAL A 14 -26.89 -66.06 5.99
N ASP A 15 -26.36 -66.01 7.21
CA ASP A 15 -25.06 -65.45 7.65
C ASP A 15 -24.83 -63.94 7.39
N ALA A 16 -24.20 -63.33 8.42
CA ALA A 16 -23.29 -62.19 8.39
C ALA A 16 -23.78 -60.77 8.76
N THR A 17 -23.41 -60.38 9.99
CA THR A 17 -22.67 -59.15 10.38
C THR A 17 -23.19 -57.73 10.04
N LYS A 18 -23.53 -57.00 11.11
CA LYS A 18 -22.94 -55.70 11.59
C LYS A 18 -22.67 -54.57 10.57
N GLY A 19 -23.20 -53.36 10.85
CA GLY A 19 -22.73 -52.13 10.19
C GLY A 19 -23.19 -50.83 10.86
N LYS A 20 -22.33 -50.25 11.71
CA LYS A 20 -22.51 -48.90 12.31
C LYS A 20 -22.38 -47.85 11.19
N ARG A 21 -23.48 -47.17 10.83
CA ARG A 21 -23.49 -46.12 9.80
C ARG A 21 -22.60 -44.95 10.26
N ARG A 22 -21.49 -44.70 9.54
CA ARG A 22 -20.65 -43.50 9.70
C ARG A 22 -21.27 -42.38 8.87
N THR A 23 -21.64 -41.28 9.50
CA THR A 23 -22.03 -40.04 8.82
C THR A 23 -20.77 -39.31 8.35
N VAL A 24 -20.65 -39.11 7.04
CA VAL A 24 -19.53 -38.36 6.43
C VAL A 24 -19.81 -36.85 6.58
N PRO A 25 -18.85 -36.00 7.01
CA PRO A 25 -19.09 -34.56 7.13
C PRO A 25 -19.26 -33.90 5.75
N ASN A 26 -20.05 -32.82 5.72
CA ASN A 26 -20.35 -32.02 4.54
C ASN A 26 -19.08 -31.62 3.77
N GLY A 27 -19.12 -31.88 2.45
CA GLY A 27 -18.00 -31.67 1.54
C GLY A 27 -17.63 -30.20 1.34
N GLU A 28 -16.33 -29.96 1.32
CA GLU A 28 -15.75 -28.78 0.68
C GLU A 28 -16.10 -28.85 -0.81
N VAL A 29 -16.91 -27.90 -1.28
CA VAL A 29 -17.22 -27.76 -2.70
C VAL A 29 -15.96 -27.29 -3.43
N GLY A 30 -15.41 -28.16 -4.27
CA GLY A 30 -14.26 -27.85 -5.12
C GLY A 30 -14.60 -26.80 -6.17
N LEU A 31 -13.62 -25.95 -6.48
CA LEU A 31 -13.71 -24.92 -7.51
C LEU A 31 -13.95 -25.56 -8.89
N THR A 32 -14.84 -24.98 -9.69
CA THR A 32 -15.14 -25.51 -11.04
C THR A 32 -14.19 -24.93 -12.10
N LEU A 33 -13.96 -25.68 -13.17
CA LEU A 33 -13.17 -25.20 -14.32
C LEU A 33 -13.79 -23.95 -14.97
N LEU A 34 -15.12 -23.91 -15.01
CA LEU A 34 -15.86 -22.80 -15.61
C LEU A 34 -15.63 -21.49 -14.84
N GLU A 35 -15.57 -21.55 -13.51
CA GLU A 35 -15.33 -20.38 -12.67
C GLU A 35 -13.96 -19.76 -12.95
N MET A 36 -12.92 -20.58 -13.11
CA MET A 36 -11.59 -20.10 -13.48
C MET A 36 -11.55 -19.53 -14.90
N ILE A 37 -12.28 -20.14 -15.85
CA ILE A 37 -12.37 -19.60 -17.22
C ILE A 37 -13.01 -18.21 -17.20
N VAL A 38 -14.12 -18.03 -16.49
CA VAL A 38 -14.81 -16.72 -16.40
C VAL A 38 -13.92 -15.67 -15.73
N VAL A 39 -13.23 -16.03 -14.64
CA VAL A 39 -12.32 -15.12 -13.94
C VAL A 39 -11.16 -14.68 -14.84
N LEU A 40 -10.55 -15.60 -15.58
CA LEU A 40 -9.45 -15.27 -16.50
C LEU A 40 -9.91 -14.38 -17.66
N VAL A 41 -11.13 -14.58 -18.16
CA VAL A 41 -11.73 -13.71 -19.20
C VAL A 41 -11.91 -12.28 -18.67
N ILE A 42 -12.43 -12.12 -17.46
CA ILE A 42 -12.60 -10.79 -16.85
C ILE A 42 -11.24 -10.11 -16.63
N ILE A 43 -10.25 -10.86 -16.12
CA ILE A 43 -8.89 -10.34 -15.93
C ILE A 43 -8.28 -9.91 -17.27
N ALA A 44 -8.44 -10.70 -18.34
CA ALA A 44 -7.92 -10.36 -19.66
C ALA A 44 -8.56 -9.08 -20.22
N ILE A 45 -9.87 -8.89 -20.03
CA ILE A 45 -10.58 -7.68 -20.44
C ILE A 45 -10.09 -6.47 -19.64
N VAL A 46 -10.04 -6.58 -18.31
CA VAL A 46 -9.59 -5.47 -17.44
C VAL A 46 -8.13 -5.13 -17.72
N ALA A 47 -7.25 -6.12 -17.85
CA ALA A 47 -5.84 -5.92 -18.15
C ALA A 47 -5.61 -5.19 -19.49
N GLY A 48 -6.45 -5.45 -20.51
CA GLY A 48 -6.37 -4.78 -21.80
C GLY A 48 -6.82 -3.31 -21.78
N LEU A 49 -7.70 -2.93 -20.84
CA LEU A 49 -8.24 -1.57 -20.72
C LEU A 49 -7.39 -0.65 -19.84
N VAL A 50 -6.51 -1.22 -19.00
CA VAL A 50 -5.68 -0.42 -18.11
C VAL A 50 -4.47 0.14 -18.88
N THR A 51 -4.50 1.43 -19.17
CA THR A 51 -3.30 2.20 -19.53
C THR A 51 -2.89 3.04 -18.31
N MET A 52 -1.71 2.78 -17.74
CA MET A 52 -1.12 3.72 -16.77
C MET A 52 -0.50 4.89 -17.54
N ASN A 53 -1.34 5.84 -17.96
CA ASN A 53 -0.85 7.05 -18.60
C ASN A 53 -0.45 8.09 -17.53
N VAL A 54 0.70 7.85 -16.88
CA VAL A 54 1.35 8.85 -16.03
C VAL A 54 2.42 9.57 -16.85
N VAL A 55 2.03 10.15 -17.99
CA VAL A 55 2.89 11.16 -18.66
C VAL A 55 2.69 12.47 -17.91
N GLY A 56 3.28 12.53 -16.72
CA GLY A 56 3.42 13.76 -15.95
C GLY A 56 4.34 14.67 -16.73
N ARG A 57 3.89 15.90 -17.02
CA ARG A 57 4.69 16.94 -17.68
C ARG A 57 5.88 17.26 -16.77
N PRO A 58 7.07 16.68 -17.01
CA PRO A 58 8.17 16.78 -16.05
C PRO A 58 8.60 18.23 -15.90
N ASP A 59 8.52 19.01 -16.99
CA ASP A 59 8.85 20.44 -16.98
C ASP A 59 7.89 21.26 -16.11
N GLN A 60 6.58 20.99 -16.17
CA GLN A 60 5.61 21.68 -15.33
C GLN A 60 5.76 21.27 -13.86
N ALA A 61 6.09 20.00 -13.60
CA ALA A 61 6.37 19.52 -12.25
C ALA A 61 7.64 20.17 -11.66
N ARG A 62 8.72 20.30 -12.46
CA ARG A 62 9.95 21.00 -12.06
C ARG A 62 9.67 22.45 -11.71
N VAL A 63 8.96 23.19 -12.58
CA VAL A 63 8.59 24.59 -12.35
C VAL A 63 7.74 24.75 -11.08
N THR A 64 6.76 23.88 -10.88
CA THR A 64 5.86 23.92 -9.71
C THR A 64 6.61 23.62 -8.42
N THR A 65 7.51 22.64 -8.45
CA THR A 65 8.38 22.29 -7.31
C THR A 65 9.27 23.47 -6.93
N THR A 66 9.96 24.06 -7.90
CA THR A 66 10.82 25.23 -7.66
C THR A 66 10.03 26.41 -7.13
N LYS A 67 8.84 26.70 -7.67
CA LYS A 67 7.96 27.76 -7.13
C LYS A 67 7.60 27.54 -5.67
N THR A 68 7.27 26.31 -5.30
CA THR A 68 6.93 25.94 -3.92
C THR A 68 8.15 26.10 -2.99
N ASN A 69 9.33 25.69 -3.47
CA ASN A 69 10.59 25.84 -2.75
C ASN A 69 10.92 27.33 -2.52
N LEU A 70 10.72 28.18 -3.53
CA LEU A 70 10.94 29.63 -3.42
C LEU A 70 10.01 30.30 -2.40
N VAL A 71 8.73 29.90 -2.35
CA VAL A 71 7.78 30.40 -1.35
C VAL A 71 8.20 29.97 0.07
N THR A 72 8.67 28.74 0.22
CA THR A 72 9.16 28.24 1.50
C THR A 72 10.40 29.00 1.96
N LEU A 73 11.35 29.23 1.04
CA LEU A 73 12.57 30.00 1.31
C LEU A 73 12.28 31.47 1.63
N SER A 74 11.36 32.11 0.89
CA SER A 74 11.01 33.52 1.15
C SER A 74 10.34 33.70 2.51
N SER A 75 9.48 32.76 2.90
CA SER A 75 8.90 32.74 4.24
C SER A 75 9.98 32.58 5.31
N ALA A 76 10.90 31.62 5.14
CA ALA A 76 11.99 31.39 6.09
C ALA A 76 12.94 32.59 6.22
N LEU A 77 13.29 33.25 5.11
CA LEU A 77 14.09 34.47 5.12
C LEU A 77 13.38 35.62 5.82
N THR A 78 12.06 35.74 5.64
CA THR A 78 11.26 36.74 6.31
C THR A 78 11.29 36.51 7.82
N THR A 79 11.09 35.27 8.28
CA THR A 79 11.20 34.92 9.70
C THR A 79 12.61 35.17 10.23
N TYR A 80 13.66 34.79 9.50
CA TYR A 80 15.04 35.08 9.88
C TYR A 80 15.26 36.58 10.12
N ARG A 81 14.74 37.42 9.22
CA ARG A 81 14.82 38.88 9.35
C ARG A 81 13.99 39.40 10.53
N LEU A 82 12.84 38.82 10.83
CA LEU A 82 12.03 39.22 11.98
C LEU A 82 12.79 38.98 13.29
N ASP A 83 13.51 37.86 13.39
CA ASP A 83 14.24 37.52 14.62
C ASP A 83 15.59 38.26 14.74
N ASN A 84 16.30 38.42 13.61
CA ASN A 84 17.67 38.94 13.60
C ASN A 84 17.79 40.38 13.08
N GLY A 85 16.68 40.98 12.64
CA GLY A 85 16.61 42.34 12.09
C GLY A 85 17.20 42.52 10.68
N GLN A 86 17.93 41.53 10.17
CA GLN A 86 18.67 41.57 8.91
C GLN A 86 18.49 40.23 8.18
N TYR A 87 18.66 40.22 6.86
CA TYR A 87 18.77 38.96 6.10
C TYR A 87 20.18 38.37 6.24
N PRO A 88 20.36 37.06 5.98
CA PRO A 88 21.69 36.47 5.88
C PRO A 88 22.53 37.15 4.80
N THR A 89 23.84 37.21 5.01
CA THR A 89 24.76 37.74 3.99
C THR A 89 24.98 36.73 2.87
N THR A 90 25.52 37.18 1.73
CA THR A 90 25.86 36.29 0.61
C THR A 90 26.88 35.21 1.01
N GLU A 91 27.81 35.53 1.92
CA GLU A 91 28.81 34.59 2.42
C GLU A 91 28.21 33.51 3.31
N GLN A 92 27.21 33.87 4.13
CA GLN A 92 26.42 32.92 4.92
C GLN A 92 25.49 32.09 4.02
N GLY A 93 24.90 32.73 3.02
CA GLY A 93 23.98 32.14 2.06
C GLY A 93 22.72 31.55 2.69
N LEU A 94 22.04 30.68 1.94
CA LEU A 94 20.84 29.97 2.44
C LEU A 94 21.15 28.93 3.52
N LYS A 95 22.43 28.59 3.73
CA LYS A 95 22.85 27.69 4.81
C LYS A 95 22.53 28.25 6.19
N ALA A 96 22.50 29.58 6.34
CA ALA A 96 22.08 30.25 7.58
C ALA A 96 20.63 29.94 8.01
N LEU A 97 19.79 29.45 7.08
CA LEU A 97 18.42 29.04 7.39
C LEU A 97 18.35 27.62 7.98
N VAL A 98 19.37 26.80 7.74
CA VAL A 98 19.43 25.40 8.23
C VAL A 98 20.28 25.35 9.50
N GLU A 99 21.46 25.96 9.46
CA GLU A 99 22.45 25.92 10.52
C GLU A 99 22.77 27.33 11.00
N LYS A 100 23.07 27.47 12.29
CA LYS A 100 23.41 28.77 12.88
C LYS A 100 24.72 29.28 12.26
N PRO A 101 24.72 30.43 11.56
CA PRO A 101 25.93 30.99 10.99
C PRO A 101 26.92 31.42 12.09
N THR A 102 28.19 31.11 11.87
CA THR A 102 29.33 31.47 12.74
C THR A 102 30.10 32.68 12.23
N THR A 103 29.86 33.09 10.98
CA THR A 103 30.44 34.30 10.39
C THR A 103 29.63 35.54 10.79
N PRO A 104 30.30 36.68 11.08
CA PRO A 104 29.61 37.95 11.30
C PRO A 104 28.77 38.36 10.08
N PRO A 105 27.59 38.99 10.26
CA PRO A 105 26.93 39.29 11.52
C PRO A 105 26.33 38.04 12.18
N LEU A 106 26.59 37.87 13.49
CA LEU A 106 26.04 36.77 14.26
C LEU A 106 24.54 37.01 14.54
N PRO A 107 23.68 35.98 14.40
CA PRO A 107 22.26 36.11 14.65
C PRO A 107 21.98 36.31 16.14
N THR A 108 21.17 37.31 16.46
CA THR A 108 20.78 37.67 17.83
C THR A 108 19.81 36.66 18.43
N ALA A 109 18.83 36.22 17.64
CA ALA A 109 17.78 35.29 18.05
C ALA A 109 17.67 34.20 16.98
N TRP A 110 18.36 33.08 17.20
CA TRP A 110 18.32 31.93 16.29
C TRP A 110 17.58 30.78 16.98
N PRO A 111 16.50 30.23 16.37
CA PRO A 111 15.66 29.21 16.99
C PRO A 111 16.33 27.84 16.99
N ASP A 112 16.15 27.06 18.06
CA ASP A 112 16.65 25.69 18.14
C ASP A 112 16.05 24.82 17.01
N GLY A 113 16.89 24.40 16.07
CA GLY A 113 16.50 23.61 14.90
C GLY A 113 16.40 24.39 13.58
N GLY A 114 16.65 25.70 13.59
CA GLY A 114 16.73 26.53 12.39
C GLY A 114 15.38 26.92 11.80
N TYR A 115 15.42 27.57 10.63
CA TYR A 115 14.25 28.11 9.93
C TYR A 115 13.68 27.13 8.91
N VAL A 116 14.53 26.25 8.35
CA VAL A 116 14.13 25.18 7.44
C VAL A 116 14.90 23.92 7.78
N LYS A 117 14.25 22.75 7.64
CA LYS A 117 14.88 21.44 7.92
C LYS A 117 16.06 21.16 6.99
N SER A 118 15.97 21.60 5.74
CA SER A 118 16.98 21.45 4.72
C SER A 118 16.78 22.49 3.64
N ALA A 119 17.87 22.99 3.06
CA ALA A 119 17.77 23.83 1.87
C ALA A 119 17.25 22.98 0.71
N PRO A 120 16.11 23.35 0.08
CA PRO A 120 15.60 22.61 -1.07
C PRO A 120 16.58 22.75 -2.25
N VAL A 121 16.86 21.62 -2.90
CA VAL A 121 17.63 21.59 -4.15
C VAL A 121 16.71 22.06 -5.28
N ASP A 122 17.25 22.81 -6.24
CA ASP A 122 16.48 23.20 -7.40
C ASP A 122 16.18 21.99 -8.32
N ALA A 123 15.16 22.10 -9.16
CA ALA A 123 14.67 21.00 -9.99
C ALA A 123 15.52 20.68 -11.24
N TRP A 124 16.60 21.42 -11.47
CA TRP A 124 17.60 21.31 -12.54
C TRP A 124 19.01 20.98 -12.02
N GLY A 125 19.27 21.17 -10.73
CA GLY A 125 20.57 20.90 -10.09
C GLY A 125 21.55 22.07 -10.20
#